data_AF-A0A1A3B107-F1
#
_entry.id   AF-A0A1A3B107-F1
#
_cell.length_a   1.000
_cell.length_b   1.000
_cell.length_c   1.000
_cell.angle_alpha   90.00
_cell.angle_beta   90.00
_cell.angle_gamma   90.00
#
_symmetry.space_group_name_H-M   'P 1'
#
loop_
_entity.id
_entity.type
_entity.pdbx_description
1 polymer ?
#
loop_
_entity_poly.entity_id
_entity_poly.type
_entity_poly.pdbx_seq_one_letter_code
_entity_poly.pdbx_strand_id
1 'polypeptide(L)' 'MTQPGTPQSRIPHDDWADQDLLTKGEAAERLAAEIAEVTAKLGASDDNDETLMRRLKGLKEAYKHLTGDPPG' A
#
# COMPACT_ATOMS: atom_id res chain seq x y z
N MET A 1 -13.92 21.23 -29.25
CA MET A 1 -12.45 21.31 -29.11
C MET A 1 -12.14 21.25 -27.62
N THR A 2 -11.78 20.07 -27.11
CA THR A 2 -11.51 19.86 -25.68
C THR A 2 -10.01 20.01 -25.48
N GLN A 3 -9.58 21.02 -24.71
CA GLN A 3 -8.17 21.21 -24.37
C GLN A 3 -7.66 19.98 -23.59
N PRO A 4 -6.51 19.39 -23.96
CA PRO A 4 -5.89 18.35 -23.15
C PRO A 4 -5.39 19.00 -21.85
N GLY A 5 -5.85 18.48 -20.71
CA GLY A 5 -5.47 18.99 -19.39
C GLY A 5 -3.96 19.04 -19.25
N THR A 6 -3.44 20.19 -18.82
CA THR A 6 -2.01 20.40 -18.54
C THR A 6 -1.49 19.23 -17.68
N PRO A 7 -0.37 18.59 -18.07
CA PRO A 7 0.23 17.53 -17.26
C PRO A 7 0.50 18.09 -15.86
N GLN A 8 0.04 17.38 -14.83
CA GLN A 8 0.21 17.81 -13.44
C GLN A 8 1.69 18.10 -13.22
N SER A 9 1.99 19.33 -12.78
CA SER A 9 3.35 19.75 -12.45
C SER A 9 3.94 18.71 -11.50
N ARG A 10 4.96 17.97 -11.94
CA ARG A 10 5.65 17.02 -11.07
C ARG A 10 6.19 17.83 -9.89
N ILE A 11 5.94 17.33 -8.69
CA ILE A 11 6.51 17.91 -7.47
C ILE A 11 8.03 18.00 -7.67
N PRO A 12 8.65 19.18 -7.49
CA PRO A 12 10.10 19.32 -7.58
C PRO A 12 10.80 18.26 -6.74
N HIS A 13 11.92 17.73 -7.23
CA HIS A 13 12.62 16.63 -6.55
C HIS A 13 13.07 17.00 -5.13
N ASP A 14 13.39 18.27 -4.90
CA ASP A 14 13.78 18.78 -3.58
C ASP A 14 12.63 18.71 -2.57
N ASP A 15 11.38 18.91 -3.02
CA ASP A 15 10.17 18.76 -2.18
C ASP A 15 9.81 17.29 -1.89
N TRP A 16 10.56 16.31 -2.43
CA TRP A 16 10.33 14.89 -2.10
C TRP A 16 10.82 14.55 -0.70
N ALA A 17 11.86 15.25 -0.23
CA ALA A 17 12.37 15.09 1.13
C ALA A 17 11.47 15.78 2.17
N ASP A 18 10.68 16.78 1.75
CA ASP A 18 9.72 17.49 2.59
C ASP A 18 8.39 16.73 2.74
N GLN A 19 8.23 15.57 2.08
CA GLN A 19 7.13 14.65 2.39
C GLN A 19 7.41 13.92 3.70
N ASP A 20 6.39 13.88 4.55
CA ASP A 20 6.39 13.06 5.76
C ASP A 20 6.46 11.58 5.37
N LEU A 21 7.67 11.04 5.35
CA LEU A 21 7.94 9.64 5.04
C LEU A 21 7.64 8.82 6.29
N LEU A 22 6.79 7.80 6.14
CA LEU A 22 6.54 6.85 7.21
C LEU A 22 7.85 6.19 7.64
N THR A 23 8.08 6.13 8.95
CA THR A 23 9.09 5.26 9.50
C THR A 23 8.77 3.81 9.16
N LYS A 24 9.79 2.94 9.22
CA LYS A 24 9.63 1.50 9.00
C LYS A 24 8.55 0.89 9.91
N GLY A 25 8.44 1.38 11.15
CA GLY A 25 7.41 0.95 12.11
C GLY A 25 6.01 1.39 11.70
N GLU A 26 5.83 2.67 11.38
CA GLU A 26 4.53 3.20 10.95
C GLU A 26 4.04 2.57 9.63
N ALA A 27 4.96 2.30 8.70
CA ALA A 27 4.64 1.57 7.48
C ALA A 27 4.18 0.13 7.77
N ALA A 28 4.80 -0.54 8.76
CA ALA A 28 4.40 -1.87 9.18
C ALA A 28 3.02 -1.87 9.84
N GLU A 29 2.76 -0.93 10.76
CA GLU A 29 1.46 -0.78 11.40
C GLU A 29 0.34 -0.54 10.39
N ARG A 30 0.58 0.33 9.40
CA ARG A 30 -0.38 0.60 8.34
C ARG A 30 -0.67 -0.62 7.47
N LEU A 31 0.37 -1.37 7.09
CA LEU A 31 0.21 -2.64 6.37
C LEU A 31 -0.56 -3.67 7.21
N ALA A 32 -0.29 -3.78 8.52
CA ALA A 32 -1.01 -4.68 9.41
C ALA A 32 -2.51 -4.33 9.51
N ALA A 33 -2.84 -3.04 9.61
CA ALA A 33 -4.22 -2.57 9.62
C ALA A 33 -4.95 -2.92 8.31
N GLU A 34 -4.29 -2.72 7.16
CA GLU A 34 -4.87 -3.04 5.86
C GLU A 34 -5.07 -4.56 5.66
N ILE A 35 -4.12 -5.37 6.13
CA ILE A 35 -4.25 -6.84 6.14
C ILE A 35 -5.48 -7.26 6.95
N ALA A 36 -5.69 -6.68 8.13
CA ALA A 36 -6.84 -6.99 8.96
C ALA A 36 -8.16 -6.60 8.27
N GLU A 37 -8.23 -5.41 7.67
CA GLU A 37 -9.41 -4.95 6.95
C GLU A 37 -9.76 -5.85 5.76
N VAL A 38 -8.77 -6.18 4.91
CA VAL A 38 -9.01 -7.05 3.74
C VAL A 38 -9.39 -8.46 4.17
N THR A 39 -8.79 -8.98 5.24
CA THR A 39 -9.16 -10.28 5.81
C THR A 39 -10.61 -10.27 6.30
N ALA A 40 -11.05 -9.22 6.99
CA ALA A 40 -12.42 -9.08 7.46
C ALA A 40 -13.41 -9.01 6.28
N LYS A 41 -13.09 -8.28 5.21
CA LYS A 41 -13.91 -8.22 3.99
C LYS A 41 -14.06 -9.59 3.33
N LEU A 42 -12.97 -10.35 3.21
CA LEU A 42 -13.01 -11.72 2.69
C LEU A 42 -13.85 -12.66 3.55
N GLY A 43 -13.85 -12.48 4.88
CA GLY A 43 -14.68 -13.28 5.77
C GLY A 43 -16.17 -12.90 5.77
N ALA A 44 -16.50 -11.68 5.36
CA ALA A 44 -17.87 -11.18 5.27
C ALA A 44 -18.53 -11.42 3.90
N SER A 45 -17.72 -11.62 2.85
CA SER A 45 -18.20 -11.97 1.51
C SER A 45 -18.38 -13.49 1.39
N ASP A 46 -19.58 -13.95 1.01
CA ASP A 46 -19.83 -15.36 0.66
C ASP A 46 -19.11 -15.78 -0.64
N ASP A 47 -18.78 -14.79 -1.49
CA ASP A 47 -18.00 -15.00 -2.70
C ASP A 47 -16.49 -14.96 -2.40
N ASN A 48 -15.80 -16.00 -2.85
CA ASN A 48 -14.34 -16.10 -2.91
C ASN A 48 -13.78 -15.05 -3.87
N ASP A 49 -13.74 -13.78 -3.45
CA ASP A 49 -13.20 -12.68 -4.24
C ASP A 49 -11.68 -12.85 -4.45
N GLU A 50 -11.34 -13.42 -5.62
CA GLU A 50 -9.98 -13.67 -6.05
C GLU A 50 -9.11 -12.40 -6.08
N THR A 51 -9.72 -11.23 -6.33
CA THR A 51 -9.00 -9.96 -6.33
C THR A 51 -8.58 -9.60 -4.91
N LEU A 52 -9.49 -9.71 -3.94
CA LEU A 52 -9.17 -9.48 -2.53
C LEU A 52 -8.18 -10.51 -1.99
N MET A 53 -8.29 -11.78 -2.39
CA MET A 53 -7.32 -12.81 -2.02
C MET A 53 -5.91 -12.51 -2.54
N ARG A 54 -5.80 -12.08 -3.80
CA ARG A 54 -4.52 -11.68 -4.41
C ARG A 54 -3.92 -10.46 -3.72
N ARG A 55 -4.76 -9.46 -3.40
CA ARG A 55 -4.35 -8.28 -2.63
C ARG A 55 -3.83 -8.68 -1.25
N LEU A 56 -4.58 -9.52 -0.53
CA LEU A 56 -4.19 -9.99 0.80
C LEU A 56 -2.83 -10.70 0.77
N LYS A 57 -2.59 -11.54 -0.24
CA LYS A 57 -1.29 -12.20 -0.43
C LYS A 57 -0.17 -11.18 -0.61
N GLY A 58 -0.36 -10.19 -1.49
CA GLY A 58 0.63 -9.13 -1.71
C GLY A 58 0.94 -8.32 -0.46
N LEU A 59 -0.09 -7.93 0.30
CA LEU A 59 0.07 -7.19 1.55
C LEU A 59 0.85 -7.98 2.61
N LYS A 60 0.56 -9.28 2.75
CA LYS A 60 1.28 -10.17 3.68
C LYS A 60 2.77 -10.32 3.31
N GLU A 61 3.08 -10.49 2.02
CA GLU A 61 4.48 -10.55 1.59
C GLU A 61 5.19 -9.21 1.83
N ALA A 62 4.55 -8.07 1.50
CA ALA A 62 5.12 -6.75 1.76
C ALA A 62 5.37 -6.51 3.25
N TYR A 63 4.42 -6.86 4.11
CA TYR A 63 4.58 -6.79 5.57
C TYR A 63 5.73 -7.66 6.04
N LYS A 64 5.82 -8.92 5.57
CA LYS A 64 6.92 -9.83 5.90
C LYS A 64 8.27 -9.30 5.44
N HIS A 65 8.37 -8.70 4.25
CA HIS A 65 9.61 -8.07 3.79
C HIS A 65 9.99 -6.85 4.61
N LEU A 66 9.00 -6.09 5.05
CA LEU A 66 9.22 -4.91 5.87
C LEU A 66 9.63 -5.28 7.30
N THR A 67 8.99 -6.27 7.92
CA THR A 67 9.27 -6.67 9.31
C THR A 67 10.34 -7.75 9.44
N GLY A 68 10.61 -8.48 8.37
CA GLY A 68 11.72 -9.43 8.27
C GLY A 68 13.05 -8.69 8.12
N ASP A 69 14.12 -9.32 8.61
CA ASP A 69 15.49 -8.84 8.40
C ASP A 69 15.75 -8.66 6.88
N PRO A 70 16.45 -7.60 6.44
CA PRO A 70 16.74 -7.42 5.02
C PRO A 70 17.54 -8.63 4.50
N PRO A 71 17.38 -9.04 3.22
CA PRO A 71 18.46 -9.78 2.58
C PRO A 71 19.68 -8.85 2.61
N GLY A 72 20.69 -9.22 3.41
CA GLY A 72 21.97 -8.51 3.49
C GLY A 72 22.70 -8.48 2.16
#